data_AF-A0A2G4SQH3-F1
#
_entry.id   AF-A0A2G4SQH3-F1
#
_cell.length_a   1.000
_cell.length_b   1.000
_cell.length_c   1.000
_cell.angle_alpha   90.00
_cell.angle_beta   90.00
_cell.angle_gamma   90.00
#
_symmetry.space_group_name_H-M   'P 1'
#
loop_
_entity.id
_entity.type
_entity.pdbx_description
1 polymer ?
#
loop_
_entity_poly.entity_id
_entity_poly.type
_entity_poly.pdbx_seq_one_letter_code
_entity_poly.pdbx_strand_id
1 'polypeptide(L)'
;MTDNNDGEDAYMQMLNNPMINPPHSTKPQMTKESKLKPASFPIVQEARDLLTSAAKNIYLESESDEPFEWINTKTTKTALPTSIDELDDLDLLNGNEENRLEIKSYHEFLQDERYKPIRESLDRLKERVDQESKVYLVGRNSITVLILTIVHHEQEHAIVGLKSLLVQT
;
A
#
# COMPACT_ATOMS: atom_id res chain seq x y z
N MET A 1 9.75 -68.23 11.41
CA MET A 1 9.83 -66.95 12.14
C MET A 1 9.94 -65.89 11.07
N THR A 2 8.81 -65.26 10.76
CA THR A 2 8.65 -64.34 9.64
C THR A 2 8.01 -63.11 10.24
N ASP A 3 8.73 -61.99 10.26
CA ASP A 3 8.20 -60.69 10.64
C ASP A 3 9.07 -59.63 9.96
N ASN A 4 8.57 -59.07 8.85
CA ASN A 4 9.08 -57.85 8.25
C ASN A 4 7.86 -56.93 8.07
N ASN A 5 7.67 -56.06 9.05
CA ASN A 5 6.75 -54.94 9.05
C ASN A 5 7.32 -53.82 8.15
N ASP A 6 7.11 -53.92 6.84
CA ASP A 6 7.42 -52.85 5.86
C ASP A 6 6.13 -52.14 5.37
N GLY A 7 5.15 -51.98 6.26
CA GLY A 7 3.82 -51.44 5.92
C GLY A 7 3.58 -49.98 6.35
N GLU A 8 4.35 -49.43 7.28
CA GLU A 8 4.11 -48.09 7.83
C GLU A 8 4.82 -46.95 7.07
N ASP A 9 5.92 -47.24 6.37
CA ASP A 9 6.66 -46.22 5.60
C ASP A 9 5.94 -45.80 4.29
N ALA A 10 5.08 -46.65 3.73
CA ALA A 10 4.35 -46.33 2.51
C ALA A 10 3.22 -45.31 2.74
N TYR A 11 2.60 -45.31 3.92
CA TYR A 11 1.53 -44.36 4.26
C TYR A 11 2.05 -42.95 4.56
N MET A 12 3.24 -42.82 5.17
CA MET A 12 3.84 -41.52 5.48
C MET A 12 4.44 -40.82 4.26
N GLN A 13 4.75 -41.54 3.18
CA GLN A 13 5.23 -40.94 1.92
C GLN A 13 4.10 -40.38 1.03
N MET A 14 2.84 -40.79 1.24
CA MET A 14 1.71 -40.26 0.46
C MET A 14 1.13 -38.94 1.00
N LEU A 15 1.50 -38.53 2.23
CA LEU A 15 1.13 -37.24 2.84
C LEU A 15 2.06 -36.10 2.46
N ASN A 16 3.25 -36.39 1.93
CA ASN A 16 4.20 -35.41 1.40
C ASN A 16 4.14 -35.34 -0.12
N ASN A 17 2.93 -35.32 -0.69
CA ASN A 17 2.77 -35.01 -2.10
C ASN A 17 2.57 -33.49 -2.25
N PRO A 18 3.55 -32.72 -2.75
CA PRO A 18 3.44 -31.26 -2.93
C PRO A 18 2.48 -30.85 -4.08
N MET A 19 1.58 -31.75 -4.48
CA MET A 19 0.66 -31.59 -5.61
C MET A 19 -0.81 -31.43 -5.18
N ILE A 20 -1.06 -31.11 -3.91
CA ILE A 20 -2.37 -30.69 -3.37
C ILE A 20 -2.28 -29.27 -2.80
N ASN A 21 -1.67 -28.38 -3.57
CA ASN A 21 -2.07 -26.99 -3.59
C ASN A 21 -1.73 -26.51 -5.00
N PRO A 22 -2.71 -26.11 -5.83
CA PRO A 22 -2.36 -25.35 -7.01
C PRO A 22 -1.53 -24.16 -6.50
N PRO A 23 -0.39 -23.82 -7.13
CA PRO A 23 0.21 -22.54 -6.83
C PRO A 23 -0.89 -21.53 -7.11
N HIS A 24 -1.36 -20.83 -6.07
CA HIS A 24 -2.01 -19.56 -6.29
C HIS A 24 -1.11 -18.85 -7.29
N SER A 25 -1.68 -18.49 -8.44
CA SER A 25 -0.98 -17.74 -9.47
C SER A 25 -0.54 -16.45 -8.80
N THR A 26 0.65 -16.49 -8.18
CA THR A 26 1.42 -15.33 -7.84
C THR A 26 1.81 -14.81 -9.21
N LYS A 27 0.94 -13.94 -9.75
CA LYS A 27 1.44 -12.86 -10.60
C LYS A 27 2.76 -12.46 -9.97
N PRO A 28 3.89 -12.48 -10.69
CA PRO A 28 5.13 -11.98 -10.13
C PRO A 28 4.84 -10.55 -9.71
N GLN A 29 4.61 -10.37 -8.42
CA GLN A 29 4.62 -9.07 -7.79
C GLN A 29 6.04 -8.62 -8.09
N MET A 30 6.19 -7.70 -9.04
CA MET A 30 7.43 -6.97 -9.21
C MET A 30 7.60 -6.17 -7.92
N THR A 31 8.04 -6.84 -6.86
CA THR A 31 8.66 -6.20 -5.72
C THR A 31 9.97 -5.67 -6.27
N LYS A 32 9.92 -4.46 -6.84
CA LYS A 32 11.08 -3.57 -6.76
C LYS A 32 11.50 -3.65 -5.30
N GLU A 33 12.71 -4.15 -5.03
CA GLU A 33 13.32 -4.04 -3.72
C GLU A 33 13.34 -2.56 -3.39
N SER A 34 12.40 -2.12 -2.55
CA SER A 34 12.21 -0.70 -2.33
C SER A 34 13.49 -0.18 -1.69
N LYS A 35 14.13 0.80 -2.34
CA LYS A 35 15.39 1.38 -1.87
C LYS A 35 15.24 2.16 -0.56
N LEU A 36 14.02 2.24 -0.06
CA LEU A 36 13.63 3.09 1.05
C LEU A 36 13.73 2.35 2.38
N LYS A 37 14.13 3.10 3.40
CA LYS A 37 14.04 2.65 4.79
C LYS A 37 12.68 3.07 5.33
N PRO A 38 11.81 2.14 5.73
CA PRO A 38 10.55 2.51 6.38
C PRO A 38 10.85 3.32 7.65
N ALA A 39 10.00 4.30 7.91
CA ALA A 39 10.05 5.07 9.15
C ALA A 39 9.38 4.31 10.30
N SER A 40 9.89 4.45 11.52
CA SER A 40 9.43 3.66 12.68
C SER A 40 9.27 4.47 13.97
N PHE A 41 8.91 5.75 13.87
CA PHE A 41 8.67 6.62 15.01
C PHE A 41 7.16 6.74 15.35
N PRO A 42 6.78 7.18 16.57
CA PRO A 42 5.43 7.00 17.11
C PRO A 42 4.28 7.48 16.19
N ILE A 43 4.37 8.68 15.62
CA ILE A 43 3.32 9.21 14.75
C ILE A 43 3.14 8.40 13.44
N VAL A 44 4.19 7.70 12.96
CA VAL A 44 4.07 6.79 11.81
C VAL A 44 3.27 5.54 12.18
N GLN A 45 3.44 5.02 13.39
CA GLN A 45 2.67 3.89 13.88
C GLN A 45 1.20 4.27 14.08
N GLU A 46 0.94 5.44 14.67
CA GLU A 46 -0.42 5.97 14.82
C GLU A 46 -1.11 6.16 13.45
N ALA A 47 -0.41 6.78 12.49
CA ALA A 47 -0.93 6.95 11.13
C ALA A 47 -1.21 5.60 10.45
N ARG A 48 -0.33 4.61 10.64
CA ARG A 48 -0.53 3.26 10.13
C ARG A 48 -1.81 2.64 10.69
N ASP A 49 -1.99 2.67 12.00
CA ASP A 49 -3.13 2.04 12.66
C ASP A 49 -4.44 2.72 12.24
N LEU A 50 -4.46 4.06 12.19
CA LEU A 50 -5.63 4.83 11.76
C LEU A 50 -6.02 4.56 10.30
N LEU A 51 -5.04 4.59 9.38
CA LEU A 51 -5.32 4.44 7.95
C LEU A 51 -5.59 3.00 7.55
N THR A 52 -4.83 2.03 8.08
CA THR A 52 -5.04 0.60 7.75
C THR A 52 -6.33 0.05 8.33
N SER A 53 -6.72 0.49 9.54
CA SER A 53 -8.00 0.12 10.14
C SER A 53 -9.17 0.71 9.34
N ALA A 54 -9.07 1.98 8.95
CA ALA A 54 -10.10 2.65 8.17
C ALA A 54 -10.24 2.10 6.75
N ALA A 55 -9.13 1.75 6.10
CA ALA A 55 -9.13 1.23 4.74
C ALA A 55 -9.45 -0.28 4.66
N LYS A 56 -9.65 -0.95 5.80
CA LYS A 56 -9.95 -2.38 5.85
C LYS A 56 -11.26 -2.67 5.10
N ASN A 57 -11.17 -3.54 4.09
CA ASN A 57 -12.29 -3.92 3.21
C ASN A 57 -12.86 -2.76 2.36
N ILE A 58 -12.12 -1.66 2.22
CA ILE A 58 -12.45 -0.60 1.26
C ILE A 58 -11.58 -0.79 0.04
N TYR A 59 -12.23 -0.79 -1.12
CA TYR A 59 -11.60 -0.91 -2.43
C TYR A 59 -11.88 0.34 -3.24
N LEU A 60 -11.01 0.69 -4.17
CA LEU A 60 -11.35 1.68 -5.19
C LEU A 60 -12.32 1.06 -6.18
N GLU A 61 -13.37 1.80 -6.52
CA GLU A 61 -14.26 1.43 -7.62
C GLU A 61 -13.49 1.49 -8.92
N SER A 62 -13.04 0.33 -9.36
CA SER A 62 -12.24 0.12 -10.56
C SER A 62 -12.51 -1.29 -11.06
N GLU A 63 -12.10 -1.59 -12.28
CA GLU A 63 -12.29 -2.92 -12.85
C GLU A 63 -11.48 -4.02 -12.14
N SER A 64 -10.51 -3.65 -11.30
CA SER A 64 -9.58 -4.57 -10.65
C SER A 64 -9.77 -4.75 -9.14
N ASP A 65 -10.72 -4.03 -8.50
CA ASP A 65 -10.99 -4.10 -7.04
C ASP A 65 -9.71 -4.15 -6.18
N GLU A 66 -8.72 -3.31 -6.49
CA GLU A 66 -7.42 -3.35 -5.80
C GLU A 66 -7.53 -2.73 -4.39
N PRO A 67 -7.03 -3.39 -3.33
CA PRO A 67 -7.10 -2.88 -1.98
C PRO A 67 -6.21 -1.66 -1.78
N PHE A 68 -6.42 -0.94 -0.69
CA PHE A 68 -5.46 0.05 -0.22
C PHE A 68 -4.32 -0.60 0.56
N GLU A 69 -3.09 -0.39 0.10
CA GLU A 69 -1.86 -0.82 0.74
C GLU A 69 -1.25 0.32 1.54
N TRP A 70 -0.79 0.02 2.76
CA TRP A 70 -0.03 0.98 3.56
C TRP A 70 1.35 1.20 2.96
N ILE A 71 1.72 2.48 2.82
CA ILE A 71 3.05 2.88 2.37
C ILE A 71 3.67 3.85 3.38
N ASN A 72 4.96 3.70 3.62
CA ASN A 72 5.74 4.67 4.38
C ASN A 72 7.19 4.74 3.92
N THR A 73 7.74 5.94 3.90
CA THR A 73 9.14 6.17 3.55
C THR A 73 9.74 7.31 4.34
N LYS A 74 10.98 7.15 4.82
CA LYS A 74 11.77 8.25 5.38
C LYS A 74 12.12 9.25 4.28
N THR A 75 12.05 10.53 4.60
CA THR A 75 12.40 11.60 3.67
C THR A 75 13.18 12.71 4.39
N THR A 76 13.98 13.46 3.63
CA THR A 76 14.57 14.73 4.11
C THR A 76 13.68 15.92 3.77
N LYS A 77 12.63 15.71 2.98
CA LYS A 77 11.69 16.77 2.60
C LYS A 77 10.84 17.16 3.80
N THR A 78 10.49 18.44 3.85
CA THR A 78 9.58 19.02 4.83
C THR A 78 8.19 19.26 4.27
N ALA A 79 7.97 18.95 2.99
CA ALA A 79 6.69 19.07 2.33
C ALA A 79 6.35 17.86 1.48
N LEU A 80 5.06 17.68 1.25
CA LEU A 80 4.53 16.68 0.33
C LEU A 80 5.04 16.90 -1.11
N PRO A 81 5.27 15.82 -1.88
CA PRO A 81 5.71 15.90 -3.27
C PRO A 81 4.79 16.74 -4.15
N THR A 82 5.35 17.34 -5.19
CA THR A 82 4.64 18.23 -6.13
C THR A 82 4.81 17.81 -7.60
N SER A 83 5.73 16.90 -7.89
CA SER A 83 5.96 16.36 -9.23
C SER A 83 6.07 14.83 -9.23
N ILE A 84 5.98 14.25 -10.43
CA ILE A 84 6.17 12.80 -10.64
C ILE A 84 7.59 12.39 -10.30
N ASP A 85 8.60 13.18 -10.71
CA ASP A 85 10.00 12.88 -10.42
C ASP A 85 10.23 12.76 -8.90
N GLU A 86 9.58 13.62 -8.11
CA GLU A 86 9.68 13.53 -6.65
C GLU A 86 9.01 12.29 -6.06
N LEU A 87 7.94 11.78 -6.69
CA LEU A 87 7.28 10.54 -6.28
C LEU A 87 8.10 9.31 -6.70
N ASP A 88 8.77 9.37 -7.84
CA ASP A 88 9.66 8.31 -8.36
C ASP A 88 10.98 8.25 -7.56
N ASP A 89 11.55 9.40 -7.20
CA ASP A 89 12.71 9.51 -6.29
C ASP A 89 12.41 8.88 -4.91
N LEU A 90 11.15 8.99 -4.47
CA LEU A 90 10.63 8.36 -3.27
C LEU A 90 10.16 6.92 -3.51
N ASP A 91 10.40 6.34 -4.68
CA ASP A 91 10.05 4.96 -5.05
C ASP A 91 8.59 4.59 -4.68
N LEU A 92 7.68 5.57 -4.77
CA LEU A 92 6.24 5.39 -4.53
C LEU A 92 5.54 4.87 -5.80
N LEU A 93 6.19 5.01 -6.94
CA LEU A 93 5.71 4.64 -8.27
C LEU A 93 6.33 3.32 -8.76
N ASN A 94 5.58 2.59 -9.58
CA ASN A 94 6.03 1.33 -10.16
C ASN A 94 7.01 1.54 -11.32
N GLY A 95 7.12 2.77 -11.85
CA GLY A 95 8.04 3.18 -12.91
C GLY A 95 7.53 2.88 -14.32
N ASN A 96 6.27 2.47 -14.44
CA ASN A 96 5.59 2.18 -15.71
C ASN A 96 4.39 3.11 -15.95
N GLU A 97 4.13 4.02 -15.02
CA GLU A 97 3.05 4.98 -15.12
C GLU A 97 3.32 5.98 -16.25
N GLU A 98 2.24 6.38 -16.95
CA GLU A 98 2.34 7.49 -17.89
C GLU A 98 2.70 8.79 -17.16
N ASN A 99 3.43 9.68 -17.81
CA ASN A 99 3.84 10.97 -17.26
C ASN A 99 2.67 11.97 -17.19
N ARG A 100 1.65 11.64 -16.39
CA ARG A 100 0.47 12.44 -16.09
C ARG A 100 0.22 12.36 -14.60
N LEU A 101 0.28 13.51 -13.93
CA LEU A 101 -0.01 13.65 -12.51
C LEU A 101 -1.13 14.65 -12.31
N GLU A 102 -2.09 14.25 -11.49
CA GLU A 102 -3.13 15.13 -10.97
C GLU A 102 -3.10 15.05 -9.45
N ILE A 103 -3.05 16.21 -8.79
CA ILE A 103 -3.02 16.33 -7.33
C ILE A 103 -4.35 16.92 -6.88
N LYS A 104 -5.06 16.21 -6.02
CA LYS A 104 -6.37 16.60 -5.46
C LYS A 104 -6.33 16.69 -3.95
N SER A 105 -7.31 17.41 -3.39
CA SER A 105 -7.63 17.28 -1.96
C SER A 105 -8.27 15.91 -1.70
N TYR A 106 -7.95 15.28 -0.57
CA TYR A 106 -8.63 14.03 -0.18
C TYR A 106 -10.13 14.23 0.05
N HIS A 107 -10.58 15.44 0.41
CA HIS A 107 -12.00 15.78 0.51
C HIS A 107 -12.71 15.72 -0.83
N GLU A 108 -12.03 16.09 -1.92
CA GLU A 108 -12.60 16.07 -3.27
C GLU A 108 -12.65 14.63 -3.82
N PHE A 109 -11.62 13.84 -3.55
CA PHE A 109 -11.52 12.49 -4.09
C PHE A 109 -12.36 11.47 -3.28
N LEU A 110 -12.40 11.60 -1.95
CA LEU A 110 -13.10 10.68 -1.05
C LEU A 110 -14.49 11.22 -0.66
N GLN A 111 -15.27 11.72 -1.62
CA GLN A 111 -16.60 12.28 -1.37
C GLN A 111 -17.65 11.21 -1.05
N ASP A 112 -17.54 10.04 -1.69
CA ASP A 112 -18.47 8.93 -1.48
C ASP A 112 -18.47 8.45 -0.01
N GLU A 113 -19.66 8.16 0.52
CA GLU A 113 -19.86 7.69 1.89
C GLU A 113 -19.10 6.39 2.20
N ARG A 114 -18.82 5.55 1.19
CA ARG A 114 -17.99 4.35 1.37
C ARG A 114 -16.57 4.67 1.84
N TYR A 115 -16.03 5.83 1.47
CA TYR A 115 -14.68 6.27 1.83
C TYR A 115 -14.65 7.12 3.11
N LYS A 116 -15.81 7.34 3.73
CA LYS A 116 -15.94 8.12 4.98
C LYS A 116 -14.98 7.67 6.08
N PRO A 117 -14.75 6.36 6.33
CA PRO A 117 -13.79 5.95 7.36
C PRO A 117 -12.37 6.44 7.08
N ILE A 118 -11.93 6.41 5.81
CA ILE A 118 -10.61 6.89 5.40
C ILE A 118 -10.53 8.41 5.58
N ARG A 119 -11.57 9.14 5.15
CA ARG A 119 -11.67 10.60 5.31
C ARG A 119 -11.58 11.01 6.78
N GLU A 120 -12.35 10.37 7.66
CA GLU A 120 -12.33 10.65 9.11
C GLU A 120 -10.96 10.34 9.74
N SER A 121 -10.29 9.26 9.32
CA SER A 121 -8.92 8.97 9.79
C SER A 121 -7.91 10.01 9.32
N LEU A 122 -8.04 10.53 8.08
CA LEU A 122 -7.20 11.62 7.59
C LEU A 122 -7.47 12.93 8.32
N ASP A 123 -8.74 13.22 8.66
CA ASP A 123 -9.11 14.38 9.46
C ASP A 123 -8.51 14.32 10.86
N ARG A 124 -8.50 13.15 11.50
CA ARG A 124 -7.82 12.93 12.79
C ARG A 124 -6.31 13.08 12.67
N LEU A 125 -5.72 12.55 11.60
CA LEU A 125 -4.28 12.68 11.38
C LEU A 125 -3.88 14.15 11.15
N LYS A 126 -4.73 14.95 10.49
CA LYS A 126 -4.55 16.39 10.28
C LYS A 126 -4.38 17.17 11.58
N GLU A 127 -4.96 16.72 12.70
CA GLU A 127 -4.77 17.35 14.01
C GLU A 127 -3.35 17.14 14.59
N ARG A 128 -2.55 16.25 13.98
CA ARG A 128 -1.22 15.85 14.43
C ARG A 128 -0.10 16.23 13.46
N VAL A 129 -0.46 16.76 12.29
CA VAL A 129 0.50 17.12 11.23
C VAL A 129 0.31 18.55 10.76
N ASP A 130 1.39 19.16 10.27
CA ASP A 130 1.36 20.56 9.83
C ASP A 130 0.77 20.74 8.42
N GLN A 131 0.71 19.67 7.63
CA GLN A 131 0.26 19.70 6.24
C GLN A 131 -0.91 18.77 6.02
N GLU A 132 -1.90 19.29 5.30
CA GLU A 132 -3.05 18.50 4.87
C GLU A 132 -2.63 17.39 3.90
N SER A 133 -3.23 16.21 4.07
CA SER A 133 -3.06 15.07 3.17
C SER A 133 -3.48 15.41 1.74
N LYS A 134 -2.85 14.78 0.75
CA LYS A 134 -3.17 14.99 -0.67
C LYS A 134 -3.33 13.66 -1.39
N VAL A 135 -4.15 13.67 -2.44
CA VAL A 135 -4.33 12.52 -3.34
C VAL A 135 -3.58 12.78 -4.64
N TYR A 136 -2.77 11.82 -5.06
CA TYR A 136 -2.00 11.83 -6.30
C TYR A 136 -2.56 10.76 -7.21
N LEU A 137 -2.95 11.15 -8.41
CA LEU A 137 -3.43 10.27 -9.47
C LEU A 137 -2.36 10.28 -10.56
N VAL A 138 -1.68 9.16 -10.74
CA VAL A 138 -0.56 9.03 -11.68
C VAL A 138 -0.89 8.01 -12.77
N GLY A 139 -0.97 8.43 -14.03
CA GLY A 139 -1.32 7.59 -15.18
C GLY A 139 -2.59 8.04 -15.93
N ARG A 140 -3.05 7.25 -16.93
CA ARG A 140 -4.33 7.47 -17.62
C ARG A 140 -5.30 6.29 -17.51
N ASN A 141 -4.92 5.13 -18.03
CA ASN A 141 -5.81 3.94 -18.06
C ASN A 141 -5.59 3.05 -16.83
N SER A 142 -4.35 3.03 -16.33
CA SER A 142 -3.97 2.42 -15.07
C SER A 142 -3.43 3.55 -14.19
N ILE A 143 -4.28 4.04 -13.28
CA ILE A 143 -4.00 5.19 -12.44
C ILE A 143 -3.53 4.69 -11.08
N THR A 144 -2.26 4.90 -10.76
CA THR A 144 -1.74 4.72 -9.40
C THR A 144 -2.34 5.83 -8.51
N VAL A 145 -3.08 5.43 -7.48
CA VAL A 145 -3.69 6.35 -6.52
C VAL A 145 -2.87 6.34 -5.24
N LEU A 146 -2.34 7.49 -4.86
CA LEU A 146 -1.59 7.66 -3.61
C LEU A 146 -2.31 8.69 -2.73
N ILE A 147 -2.63 8.33 -1.50
CA ILE A 147 -3.15 9.25 -0.48
C ILE A 147 -2.02 9.48 0.50
N LEU A 148 -1.34 10.63 0.41
CA LEU A 148 -0.11 10.88 1.16
C LEU A 148 -0.28 11.97 2.21
N THR A 149 0.35 11.76 3.35
CA THR A 149 0.55 12.71 4.44
C THR A 149 2.03 12.78 4.77
N ILE A 150 2.54 13.97 5.10
CA ILE A 150 3.88 14.11 5.65
C ILE A 150 3.80 14.25 7.16
N VAL A 151 4.61 13.46 7.87
CA VAL A 151 4.71 13.49 9.32
C VAL A 151 6.11 13.94 9.73
N HIS A 152 6.17 14.76 10.78
CA HIS A 152 7.40 15.27 11.36
C HIS A 152 7.53 14.77 12.79
N HIS A 153 8.71 14.28 13.16
CA HIS A 153 9.03 13.90 14.54
C HIS A 153 10.46 14.32 14.85
N GLU A 154 10.60 15.34 15.69
CA GLU A 154 11.91 15.96 16.00
C GLU A 154 12.66 16.38 14.73
N GLN A 155 13.76 15.69 14.39
CA GLN A 155 14.57 15.92 13.19
C GLN A 155 14.29 14.91 12.07
N GLU A 156 13.37 13.96 12.29
CA GLU A 156 12.98 12.95 11.30
C GLU A 156 11.69 13.34 10.58
N HIS A 157 11.63 13.03 9.29
CA HIS A 157 10.45 13.21 8.46
C HIS A 157 10.13 11.93 7.70
N ALA A 158 8.84 11.67 7.52
CA ALA A 158 8.38 10.56 6.72
C ALA A 158 7.16 10.95 5.90
N ILE A 159 7.05 10.37 4.72
CA ILE A 159 5.81 10.37 3.95
C ILE A 159 5.13 9.04 4.22
N VAL A 160 3.88 9.12 4.62
CA VAL A 160 3.03 7.99 4.97
C VAL A 160 1.72 8.06 4.20
N GLY A 161 1.05 6.94 4.01
CA GLY A 161 -0.17 6.96 3.24
C GLY A 161 -0.74 5.63 2.84
N LEU A 162 -1.68 5.70 1.90
CA LEU A 162 -2.29 4.55 1.25
C LEU A 162 -1.98 4.60 -0.25
N LYS A 163 -1.67 3.44 -0.83
CA LYS A 163 -1.50 3.22 -2.26
C LYS A 163 -2.58 2.27 -2.75
N SER A 164 -3.16 2.54 -3.90
CA SER A 164 -4.07 1.62 -4.58
C SER A 164 -3.95 1.86 -6.09
N LEU A 165 -4.68 1.07 -6.87
CA LEU A 165 -4.67 1.13 -8.32
C LEU A 165 -6.09 1.25 -8.85
N LEU A 166 -6.29 2.19 -9.77
CA LEU A 166 -7.55 2.43 -10.42
C LEU A 166 -7.41 2.17 -11.92
N VAL A 167 -8.00 1.07 -12.38
CA VAL A 167 -8.04 0.70 -13.80
C VAL A 167 -9.34 1.19 -14.42
N GLN A 168 -9.22 1.89 -15.56
CA GLN A 168 -10.33 2.39 -16.39
C GLN A 168 -10.14 1.91 -17.85
N THR A 169 -11.12 1.18 -18.39
CA THR A 169 -11.26 0.85 -19.82
C THR A 169 -12.17 1.81 -20.59
#